data_AF-A0A976HNC2-F1
#
_entry.id   AF-A0A976HNC2-F1
#
_cell.length_a   1.000
_cell.length_b   1.000
_cell.length_c   1.000
_cell.angle_alpha   90.00
_cell.angle_beta   90.00
_cell.angle_gamma   90.00
#
_symmetry.space_group_name_H-M   'P 1'
#
loop_
_entity.id
_entity.type
_entity.pdbx_description
1 polymer ?
#
loop_
_entity_poly.entity_id
_entity_poly.type
_entity_poly.pdbx_seq_one_letter_code
_entity_poly.pdbx_strand_id
1 'polypeptide(L)'
;MFVKNYFFGIVVGLCALFALAMKATVYQAEPPKSTPKTDETAFANYWFGGKAEISSYDLQQAQYGALNPGEAVLVFVTEDFRTDTQVKSESEQSRQKATPVLKLNAIKRFNTGVYDYSLYTSVFTPINRTLFPQTLKVSFTAQDWCGQTFTQLNARNSGFQLTGRSYFENEVVEDYSIEKALLEDEIWTRLRLNPSELPTGKIKLIPSVSIARLRKQKMEALPATATLTDYAGKKFTGKMLKTYTIQYADERQLAIVFEGAFPHQIVGWEDTYTSRGKALTTRAVLKKSLQSDYWNKNAPQFAPLRDSLRLR
;
A
#
# COMPACT_ATOMS: atom_id res chain seq x y z
N MET A 1 27.19 57.25 -4.17
CA MET A 1 28.30 56.28 -4.22
C MET A 1 28.31 55.30 -3.03
N PHE A 2 27.99 55.73 -1.81
CA PHE A 2 28.00 54.89 -0.61
C PHE A 2 27.11 53.63 -0.72
N VAL A 3 25.83 53.78 -1.04
CA VAL A 3 24.88 52.66 -1.12
C VAL A 3 25.29 51.61 -2.16
N LYS A 4 25.89 52.01 -3.29
CA LYS A 4 26.31 51.09 -4.35
C LYS A 4 27.50 50.20 -3.93
N ASN A 5 28.42 50.75 -3.14
CA ASN A 5 29.62 50.04 -2.70
C ASN A 5 29.38 49.15 -1.47
N TYR A 6 28.34 49.44 -0.69
CA TYR A 6 28.01 48.70 0.54
C TYR A 6 26.70 47.91 0.46
N PHE A 7 26.02 47.89 -0.71
CA PHE A 7 24.73 47.24 -0.90
C PHE A 7 24.74 45.78 -0.44
N PHE A 8 25.77 45.02 -0.82
CA PHE A 8 25.90 43.62 -0.44
C PHE A 8 26.06 43.43 1.08
N GLY A 9 26.89 44.26 1.73
CA GLY A 9 27.08 44.21 3.18
C GLY A 9 25.81 44.59 3.95
N ILE A 10 25.05 45.56 3.44
CA ILE A 10 23.77 45.97 4.03
C ILE A 10 22.73 44.85 3.91
N VAL A 11 22.64 44.18 2.74
CA VAL A 11 21.72 43.05 2.53
C VAL A 11 22.07 41.88 3.46
N VAL A 12 23.35 41.51 3.56
CA VAL A 12 23.79 40.42 4.45
C VAL A 12 23.52 40.76 5.93
N GLY A 13 23.80 42.01 6.33
CA GLY A 13 23.51 42.50 7.68
C GLY A 13 22.02 42.47 8.02
N LEU A 14 21.16 42.89 7.10
CA LEU A 14 19.70 42.84 7.27
C LEU A 14 19.17 41.40 7.31
N CYS A 15 19.71 40.48 6.50
CA CYS A 15 19.35 39.07 6.55
C CYS A 15 19.74 38.41 7.89
N ALA A 16 20.93 38.75 8.42
CA ALA A 16 21.37 38.25 9.73
C ALA A 16 20.52 38.79 10.88
N LEU A 17 20.19 40.09 10.86
CA LEU A 17 19.29 40.73 11.82
C LEU A 17 17.88 40.14 11.75
N PHE A 18 17.36 39.87 10.55
CA PHE A 18 16.06 39.24 10.35
C PHE A 18 16.04 37.79 10.86
N ALA A 19 17.09 37.00 10.61
CA ALA A 19 17.21 35.64 11.12
C ALA A 19 17.25 35.58 12.66
N LEU A 20 17.95 36.52 13.29
CA LEU A 20 18.01 36.67 14.74
C LEU A 20 16.65 37.12 15.33
N ALA A 21 16.00 38.10 14.70
CA ALA A 21 14.69 38.59 15.13
C ALA A 21 13.59 37.52 15.01
N MET A 22 13.67 36.65 14.00
CA MET A 22 12.74 35.53 13.78
C MET A 22 12.97 34.35 14.72
N LYS A 23 13.92 34.42 15.67
CA LYS A 23 14.38 33.27 16.48
C LYS A 23 14.69 32.05 15.60
N ALA A 24 15.19 32.28 14.38
CA ALA A 24 15.71 31.23 13.52
C ALA A 24 17.13 30.82 13.97
N THR A 25 17.35 30.73 15.29
CA THR A 25 18.38 29.85 15.80
C THR A 25 17.88 28.46 15.51
N VAL A 26 18.55 27.78 14.59
CA VAL A 26 18.43 26.35 14.36
C VAL A 26 18.67 25.66 15.71
N TYR A 27 17.61 25.48 16.47
CA TYR A 27 17.54 24.39 17.42
C TYR A 27 17.68 23.15 16.55
N GLN A 28 18.88 22.57 16.55
CA GLN A 28 19.04 21.16 16.26
C GLN A 28 18.14 20.44 17.26
N ALA A 29 16.88 20.21 16.89
CA ALA A 29 16.15 19.08 17.41
C ALA A 29 17.07 17.88 17.16
N GLU A 30 17.41 17.15 18.22
CA GLU A 30 18.14 15.90 18.06
C GLU A 30 17.43 15.10 16.95
N PRO A 31 18.18 14.56 15.96
CA PRO A 31 17.57 13.70 14.98
C PRO A 31 16.80 12.61 15.75
N PRO A 32 15.55 12.30 15.36
CA PRO A 32 14.79 11.27 16.03
C PRO A 32 15.68 10.03 16.13
N LYS A 33 15.79 9.47 17.34
CA LYS A 33 16.60 8.27 17.64
C LYS A 33 16.49 7.31 16.47
N SER A 34 17.63 7.00 15.84
CA SER A 34 17.68 6.15 14.67
C SER A 34 16.89 4.88 14.94
N THR A 35 15.77 4.74 14.23
CA THR A 35 15.05 3.48 14.14
C THR A 35 16.03 2.42 13.65
N PRO A 36 15.89 1.14 14.06
CA PRO A 36 16.79 0.10 13.60
C PRO A 36 16.72 0.09 12.08
N LYS A 37 17.81 0.51 11.43
CA LYS A 37 17.97 0.39 9.99
C LYS A 37 17.80 -1.10 9.72
N THR A 38 16.82 -1.48 8.90
CA THR A 38 16.67 -2.87 8.45
C THR A 38 18.05 -3.34 8.01
N ASP A 39 18.51 -4.49 8.53
CA ASP A 39 19.79 -5.07 8.13
C ASP A 39 19.77 -5.18 6.59
N GLU A 40 20.60 -4.35 5.95
CA GLU A 40 20.62 -4.20 4.49
C GLU A 40 20.94 -5.56 3.82
N THR A 41 21.71 -6.42 4.51
CA THR A 41 22.04 -7.77 4.06
C THR A 41 20.81 -8.67 4.13
N ALA A 42 20.09 -8.68 5.26
CA ALA A 42 18.88 -9.47 5.42
C ALA A 42 17.78 -9.03 4.43
N PHE A 43 17.64 -7.72 4.21
CA PHE A 43 16.74 -7.15 3.21
C PHE A 43 17.10 -7.64 1.81
N ALA A 44 18.37 -7.52 1.42
CA ALA A 44 18.83 -7.91 0.09
C ALA A 44 18.64 -9.40 -0.18
N ASN A 45 19.03 -10.25 0.77
CA ASN A 45 18.86 -11.69 0.66
C ASN A 45 17.39 -12.11 0.52
N TYR A 46 16.48 -11.43 1.22
CA TYR A 46 15.06 -11.76 1.18
C TYR A 46 14.39 -11.26 -0.09
N TRP A 47 14.53 -9.97 -0.40
CA TRP A 47 13.76 -9.31 -1.46
C TRP A 47 14.42 -9.37 -2.82
N PHE A 48 15.76 -9.45 -2.91
CA PHE A 48 16.50 -9.58 -4.17
C PHE A 48 17.04 -10.99 -4.42
N GLY A 49 16.67 -11.97 -3.58
CA GLY A 49 17.06 -13.38 -3.73
C GLY A 49 16.38 -14.14 -4.88
N GLY A 50 15.75 -13.44 -5.83
CA GLY A 50 15.10 -14.06 -7.00
C GLY A 50 13.84 -14.88 -6.69
N LYS A 51 13.15 -14.58 -5.58
CA LYS A 51 11.91 -15.27 -5.17
C LYS A 51 10.83 -14.25 -4.81
N ALA A 52 9.58 -14.68 -4.92
CA ALA A 52 8.44 -13.97 -4.37
C ALA A 52 8.02 -14.60 -3.04
N GLU A 53 7.51 -13.77 -2.13
CA GLU A 53 6.70 -14.25 -1.02
C GLU A 53 5.25 -14.41 -1.50
N ILE A 54 4.68 -15.60 -1.32
CA ILE A 54 3.26 -15.88 -1.57
C ILE A 54 2.64 -16.28 -0.25
N SER A 55 1.62 -15.55 0.18
CA SER A 55 0.91 -15.78 1.43
C SER A 55 -0.59 -15.96 1.17
N SER A 56 -1.17 -17.04 1.66
CA SER A 56 -2.60 -17.35 1.55
C SER A 56 -3.32 -17.12 2.88
N TYR A 57 -4.58 -16.73 2.80
CA TYR A 57 -5.38 -16.33 3.94
C TYR A 57 -6.79 -16.93 3.86
N ASP A 58 -7.34 -17.35 4.99
CA ASP A 58 -8.77 -17.60 5.12
C ASP A 58 -9.48 -16.26 5.28
N LEU A 59 -10.41 -15.97 4.37
CA LEU A 59 -11.11 -14.70 4.29
C LEU A 59 -12.57 -14.87 4.73
N GLN A 60 -13.05 -13.91 5.52
CA GLN A 60 -14.46 -13.60 5.73
C GLN A 60 -14.68 -12.20 5.19
N GLN A 61 -15.32 -12.06 4.03
CA GLN A 61 -15.53 -10.78 3.37
C GLN A 61 -16.92 -10.24 3.68
N ALA A 62 -16.98 -9.05 4.27
CA ALA A 62 -18.22 -8.28 4.35
C ALA A 62 -18.62 -7.83 2.94
N GLN A 63 -19.81 -8.23 2.50
CA GLN A 63 -20.44 -7.75 1.26
C GLN A 63 -21.95 -8.03 1.33
N TYR A 64 -22.77 -7.12 0.81
CA TYR A 64 -24.24 -7.24 0.81
C TYR A 64 -24.90 -7.44 2.19
N GLY A 65 -24.26 -6.95 3.26
CA GLY A 65 -24.81 -7.05 4.63
C GLY A 65 -24.59 -8.42 5.30
N ALA A 66 -23.73 -9.26 4.75
CA ALA A 66 -23.34 -10.55 5.32
C ALA A 66 -21.81 -10.75 5.28
N LEU A 67 -21.31 -11.70 6.07
CA LEU A 67 -19.93 -12.20 5.99
C LEU A 67 -19.89 -13.42 5.07
N ASN A 68 -18.99 -13.38 4.11
CA ASN A 68 -18.89 -14.36 3.04
C ASN A 68 -17.53 -15.06 3.12
N PRO A 69 -17.50 -16.40 3.32
CA PRO A 69 -16.26 -17.14 3.30
C PRO A 69 -15.56 -17.04 1.93
N GLY A 70 -14.24 -17.01 1.96
CA GLY A 70 -13.42 -16.96 0.77
C GLY A 70 -11.95 -17.16 1.07
N GLU A 71 -11.11 -16.79 0.11
CA GLU A 71 -9.66 -16.83 0.22
C GLU A 71 -9.07 -15.49 -0.21
N ALA A 72 -7.96 -15.12 0.42
CA ALA A 72 -7.10 -14.06 -0.08
C ALA A 72 -5.68 -14.57 -0.32
N VAL A 73 -4.99 -13.99 -1.30
CA VAL A 73 -3.59 -14.26 -1.61
C VAL A 73 -2.86 -12.94 -1.77
N LEU A 74 -1.76 -12.77 -1.05
CA LEU A 74 -0.83 -11.66 -1.23
C LEU A 74 0.46 -12.21 -1.82
N VAL A 75 0.90 -11.62 -2.94
CA VAL A 75 2.18 -11.94 -3.59
C VAL A 75 3.07 -10.71 -3.57
N PHE A 76 4.19 -10.78 -2.86
CA PHE A 76 5.19 -9.72 -2.81
C PHE A 76 6.45 -10.13 -3.59
N VAL A 77 6.94 -9.26 -4.47
CA VAL A 77 8.14 -9.53 -5.26
C VAL A 77 8.81 -8.21 -5.66
N THR A 78 10.14 -8.22 -5.76
CA THR A 78 10.85 -7.08 -6.34
C THR A 78 10.94 -7.20 -7.85
N GLU A 79 10.83 -6.07 -8.53
CA GLU A 79 11.01 -6.01 -9.97
C GLU A 79 11.46 -4.60 -10.40
N ASP A 80 12.17 -4.54 -11.53
CA ASP A 80 12.49 -3.26 -12.17
C ASP A 80 11.23 -2.70 -12.84
N PHE A 81 10.81 -1.50 -12.42
CA PHE A 81 9.60 -0.86 -12.93
C PHE A 81 9.92 0.50 -13.53
N ARG A 82 9.49 0.68 -14.78
CA ARG A 82 9.74 1.90 -15.56
C ARG A 82 9.02 3.08 -14.95
N THR A 83 9.76 4.16 -14.70
CA THR A 83 9.21 5.38 -14.11
C THR A 83 8.48 6.26 -15.13
N ASP A 84 8.88 6.17 -16.41
CA ASP A 84 8.32 6.94 -17.52
C ASP A 84 6.99 6.35 -18.02
N THR A 85 6.91 5.04 -18.19
CA THR A 85 5.72 4.36 -18.73
C THR A 85 4.92 3.57 -17.69
N GLN A 86 5.44 3.39 -16.48
CA GLN A 86 4.77 2.71 -15.36
C GLN A 86 4.36 1.27 -15.71
N VAL A 87 5.33 0.52 -16.24
CA VAL A 87 5.26 -0.92 -16.56
C VAL A 87 6.53 -1.62 -16.10
N LYS A 88 6.48 -2.95 -16.00
CA LYS A 88 7.67 -3.77 -15.75
C LYS A 88 8.72 -3.54 -16.85
N SER A 89 9.99 -3.45 -16.47
CA SER A 89 11.11 -3.43 -17.40
C SER A 89 11.41 -4.85 -17.90
N GLU A 90 11.59 -5.02 -19.21
CA GLU A 90 11.81 -6.32 -19.85
C GLU A 90 13.14 -6.42 -20.62
N SER A 91 13.92 -5.34 -20.70
CA SER A 91 15.25 -5.31 -21.32
C SER A 91 16.25 -4.48 -20.51
N GLU A 92 17.54 -4.65 -20.80
CA GLU A 92 18.60 -3.81 -20.22
C GLU A 92 18.42 -2.33 -20.57
N GLN A 93 17.98 -2.04 -21.80
CA GLN A 93 17.71 -0.68 -22.23
C GLN A 93 16.55 -0.05 -21.43
N SER A 94 15.46 -0.79 -21.19
CA SER A 94 14.36 -0.25 -20.37
C SER A 94 14.75 -0.12 -18.89
N ARG A 95 15.71 -0.91 -18.40
CA ARG A 95 16.18 -0.86 -17.01
C ARG A 95 16.83 0.49 -16.67
N GLN A 96 17.44 1.16 -17.65
CA GLN A 96 18.02 2.50 -17.47
C GLN A 96 16.98 3.57 -17.09
N LYS A 97 15.70 3.33 -17.35
CA LYS A 97 14.56 4.21 -16.99
C LYS A 97 13.70 3.63 -15.87
N ALA A 98 14.16 2.56 -15.24
CA ALA A 98 13.44 1.85 -14.20
C ALA A 98 13.99 2.13 -12.81
N THR A 99 13.16 1.91 -11.81
CA THR A 99 13.56 1.81 -10.41
C THR A 99 13.09 0.46 -9.87
N PRO A 100 13.84 -0.19 -8.97
CA PRO A 100 13.32 -1.32 -8.22
C PRO A 100 12.09 -0.92 -7.42
N VAL A 101 11.02 -1.69 -7.54
CA VAL A 101 9.80 -1.58 -6.73
C VAL A 101 9.58 -2.85 -5.95
N LEU A 102 8.94 -2.75 -4.78
CA LEU A 102 8.24 -3.87 -4.18
C LEU A 102 6.83 -3.90 -4.77
N LYS A 103 6.57 -4.87 -5.65
CA LYS A 103 5.23 -5.14 -6.16
C LYS A 103 4.44 -5.95 -5.14
N LEU A 104 3.18 -5.59 -4.94
CA LEU A 104 2.17 -6.45 -4.34
C LEU A 104 1.12 -6.80 -5.39
N ASN A 105 0.76 -8.08 -5.50
CA ASN A 105 -0.53 -8.51 -6.05
C ASN A 105 -1.41 -9.04 -4.90
N ALA A 106 -2.54 -8.40 -4.64
CA ALA A 106 -3.52 -8.79 -3.65
C ALA A 106 -4.78 -9.32 -4.34
N ILE A 107 -5.10 -10.60 -4.09
CA ILE A 107 -6.21 -11.32 -4.71
C ILE A 107 -7.20 -11.68 -3.60
N LYS A 108 -8.49 -11.42 -3.81
CA LYS A 108 -9.56 -11.90 -2.94
C LYS A 108 -10.60 -12.62 -3.79
N ARG A 109 -10.98 -13.83 -3.38
CA ARG A 109 -12.04 -14.63 -4.01
C ARG A 109 -13.03 -15.08 -2.96
N PHE A 110 -14.30 -14.79 -3.17
CA PHE A 110 -15.38 -15.13 -2.24
C PHE A 110 -16.70 -15.18 -2.99
N ASN A 111 -17.69 -15.88 -2.43
CA ASN A 111 -19.02 -15.96 -3.03
C ASN A 111 -20.02 -15.14 -2.22
N THR A 112 -20.94 -14.42 -2.89
CA THR A 112 -22.12 -13.84 -2.21
C THR A 112 -23.36 -14.51 -2.74
N GLY A 113 -23.84 -15.55 -2.04
CA GLY A 113 -24.82 -16.46 -2.62
C GLY A 113 -24.22 -17.14 -3.86
N VAL A 114 -24.81 -16.92 -5.04
CA VAL A 114 -24.36 -17.51 -6.31
C VAL A 114 -23.25 -16.73 -7.01
N TYR A 115 -22.99 -15.47 -6.63
CA TYR A 115 -22.06 -14.58 -7.32
C TYR A 115 -20.62 -14.94 -6.93
N ASP A 116 -19.71 -15.06 -7.89
CA ASP A 116 -18.30 -15.44 -7.69
C ASP A 116 -17.35 -14.22 -7.78
N TYR A 117 -17.22 -13.47 -6.69
CA TYR A 117 -16.35 -12.32 -6.69
C TYR A 117 -14.87 -12.70 -6.84
N SER A 118 -14.20 -12.07 -7.80
CA SER A 118 -12.75 -12.06 -7.95
C SER A 118 -12.24 -10.62 -7.98
N LEU A 119 -11.57 -10.22 -6.91
CA LEU A 119 -10.97 -8.89 -6.75
C LEU A 119 -9.45 -9.01 -6.86
N TYR A 120 -8.84 -8.19 -7.69
CA TYR A 120 -7.40 -8.22 -7.94
C TYR A 120 -6.84 -6.81 -7.86
N THR A 121 -5.85 -6.57 -7.00
CA THR A 121 -5.14 -5.30 -6.88
C THR A 121 -3.65 -5.51 -7.10
N SER A 122 -3.00 -4.65 -7.89
CA SER A 122 -1.55 -4.59 -8.04
C SER A 122 -1.04 -3.23 -7.57
N VAL A 123 0.03 -3.21 -6.78
CA VAL A 123 0.64 -2.01 -6.19
C VAL A 123 2.14 -2.01 -6.49
N PHE A 124 2.69 -0.89 -6.96
CA PHE A 124 4.08 -0.79 -7.40
C PHE A 124 4.82 0.33 -6.65
N THR A 125 5.35 -0.01 -5.48
CA THR A 125 5.97 0.95 -4.55
C THR A 125 7.49 0.95 -4.69
N PRO A 126 8.13 2.08 -5.02
CA PRO A 126 9.59 2.17 -5.09
C PRO A 126 10.28 1.77 -3.79
N ILE A 127 11.39 1.03 -3.93
CA ILE A 127 12.26 0.72 -2.79
C ILE A 127 12.95 1.99 -2.30
N ASN A 128 13.47 2.81 -3.24
CA ASN A 128 14.03 4.13 -2.94
C ASN A 128 12.91 5.19 -2.81
N ARG A 129 12.34 5.28 -1.61
CA ARG A 129 11.30 6.25 -1.27
C ARG A 129 11.81 7.68 -1.09
N THR A 130 13.13 7.89 -1.00
CA THR A 130 13.70 9.25 -0.97
C THR A 130 13.62 9.89 -2.35
N LEU A 131 13.96 9.13 -3.40
CA LEU A 131 13.87 9.61 -4.79
C LEU A 131 12.42 9.56 -5.32
N PHE A 132 11.68 8.51 -4.98
CA PHE A 132 10.30 8.33 -5.39
C PHE A 132 9.39 8.17 -4.16
N PRO A 133 8.94 9.29 -3.56
CA PRO A 133 8.21 9.27 -2.30
C PRO A 133 6.81 8.69 -2.38
N GLN A 134 6.30 8.36 -3.57
CA GLN A 134 4.97 7.80 -3.78
C GLN A 134 5.04 6.48 -4.55
N THR A 135 4.05 5.64 -4.29
CA THR A 135 3.74 4.50 -5.17
C THR A 135 3.50 4.98 -6.58
N LEU A 136 4.11 4.32 -7.56
CA LEU A 136 4.07 4.76 -8.96
C LEU A 136 2.75 4.41 -9.64
N LYS A 137 2.18 3.26 -9.28
CA LYS A 137 0.98 2.73 -9.88
C LYS A 137 0.19 1.85 -8.91
N VAL A 138 -1.13 1.95 -8.98
CA VAL A 138 -2.06 0.95 -8.46
C VAL A 138 -3.01 0.57 -9.58
N SER A 139 -3.30 -0.72 -9.77
CA SER A 139 -4.34 -1.18 -10.70
C SER A 139 -5.25 -2.20 -10.03
N PHE A 140 -6.52 -2.16 -10.37
CA PHE A 140 -7.56 -2.97 -9.76
C PHE A 140 -8.53 -3.49 -10.82
N THR A 141 -8.98 -4.73 -10.62
CA THR A 141 -10.14 -5.28 -11.31
C THR A 141 -11.08 -5.97 -10.34
N ALA A 142 -12.39 -5.83 -10.58
CA ALA A 142 -13.40 -6.68 -9.98
C ALA A 142 -14.18 -7.42 -11.07
N GLN A 143 -14.48 -8.69 -10.83
CA GLN A 143 -15.27 -9.54 -11.71
C GLN A 143 -16.27 -10.30 -10.84
N ASP A 144 -17.53 -10.36 -11.28
CA ASP A 144 -18.59 -11.20 -10.74
C ASP A 144 -19.59 -11.50 -11.88
N TRP A 145 -20.71 -12.17 -11.56
CA TRP A 145 -21.76 -12.49 -12.54
C TRP A 145 -22.48 -11.27 -13.11
N CYS A 146 -22.34 -10.13 -12.46
CA CYS A 146 -22.98 -8.89 -12.82
C CYS A 146 -22.19 -8.18 -13.93
N GLY A 147 -20.85 -8.24 -13.86
CA GLY A 147 -19.97 -7.74 -14.91
C GLY A 147 -18.55 -7.50 -14.40
N GLN A 148 -17.83 -6.62 -15.07
CA GLN A 148 -16.42 -6.35 -14.77
C GLN A 148 -16.15 -4.85 -14.62
N THR A 149 -15.16 -4.53 -13.79
CA THR A 149 -14.65 -3.17 -13.61
C THR A 149 -13.13 -3.18 -13.64
N PHE A 150 -12.56 -2.08 -14.13
CA PHE A 150 -11.13 -1.79 -14.11
C PHE A 150 -10.91 -0.40 -13.52
N THR A 151 -9.87 -0.23 -12.71
CA THR A 151 -9.44 1.07 -12.21
C THR A 151 -7.94 1.11 -12.06
N GLN A 152 -7.32 2.21 -12.46
CA GLN A 152 -5.88 2.42 -12.36
C GLN A 152 -5.60 3.80 -11.81
N LEU A 153 -4.66 3.89 -10.88
CA LEU A 153 -4.06 5.12 -10.41
C LEU A 153 -2.62 5.16 -10.87
N ASN A 154 -2.24 6.27 -11.48
CA ASN A 154 -0.90 6.52 -11.96
C ASN A 154 -0.34 7.76 -11.28
N ALA A 155 0.81 7.65 -10.61
CA ALA A 155 1.45 8.80 -10.00
C ALA A 155 1.85 9.84 -11.07
N ARG A 156 1.62 11.11 -10.76
CA ARG A 156 1.98 12.31 -11.52
C ARG A 156 2.52 13.35 -10.54
N ASN A 157 3.10 14.43 -11.05
CA ASN A 157 3.74 15.45 -10.20
C ASN A 157 2.78 16.06 -9.15
N SER A 158 1.50 16.22 -9.48
CA SER A 158 0.46 16.84 -8.64
C SER A 158 -0.41 15.84 -7.85
N GLY A 159 -0.15 14.53 -7.93
CA GLY A 159 -0.97 13.50 -7.29
C GLY A 159 -1.14 12.27 -8.16
N PHE A 160 -2.37 11.82 -8.38
CA PHE A 160 -2.67 10.62 -9.17
C PHE A 160 -3.62 10.94 -10.32
N GLN A 161 -3.33 10.38 -11.50
CA GLN A 161 -4.32 10.25 -12.56
C GLN A 161 -5.09 8.95 -12.35
N LEU A 162 -6.41 9.04 -12.20
CA LEU A 162 -7.30 7.89 -12.18
C LEU A 162 -7.86 7.64 -13.58
N THR A 163 -7.89 6.36 -13.99
CA THR A 163 -8.60 5.86 -15.16
C THR A 163 -9.42 4.65 -14.76
N GLY A 164 -10.74 4.73 -14.95
CA GLY A 164 -11.70 3.70 -14.58
C GLY A 164 -12.66 3.39 -15.72
N ARG A 165 -12.98 2.10 -15.89
CA ARG A 165 -13.96 1.59 -16.85
C ARG A 165 -14.85 0.58 -16.13
N SER A 166 -16.16 0.73 -16.25
CA SER A 166 -17.13 -0.09 -15.52
C SER A 166 -18.30 -0.46 -16.42
N TYR A 167 -18.93 -1.60 -16.14
CA TYR A 167 -20.22 -1.96 -16.74
C TYR A 167 -21.40 -1.20 -16.07
N PHE A 168 -21.20 -0.63 -14.87
CA PHE A 168 -22.24 0.11 -14.15
C PHE A 168 -22.39 1.53 -14.72
N GLU A 169 -23.62 1.95 -14.98
CA GLU A 169 -23.98 3.24 -15.61
C GLU A 169 -23.32 4.47 -14.97
N ASN A 170 -23.26 4.53 -13.64
CA ASN A 170 -22.70 5.68 -12.94
C ASN A 170 -21.15 5.71 -12.92
N GLU A 171 -20.49 4.65 -13.41
CA GLU A 171 -19.04 4.46 -13.34
C GLU A 171 -18.44 4.10 -14.71
N VAL A 172 -19.18 4.30 -15.81
CA VAL A 172 -18.79 3.84 -17.16
C VAL A 172 -17.40 4.35 -17.54
N VAL A 173 -17.17 5.65 -17.32
CA VAL A 173 -15.88 6.30 -17.52
C VAL A 173 -15.56 7.17 -16.31
N GLU A 174 -14.43 6.89 -15.66
CA GLU A 174 -13.85 7.74 -14.63
C GLU A 174 -12.45 8.14 -15.04
N ASP A 175 -12.28 9.35 -15.54
CA ASP A 175 -10.98 9.89 -15.93
C ASP A 175 -10.79 11.27 -15.25
N TYR A 176 -10.12 11.29 -14.10
CA TYR A 176 -9.90 12.51 -13.32
C TYR A 176 -8.60 12.46 -12.51
N SER A 177 -8.11 13.63 -12.12
CA SER A 177 -6.96 13.76 -11.23
C SER A 177 -7.41 13.77 -9.77
N ILE A 178 -6.62 13.15 -8.91
CA ILE A 178 -6.76 13.13 -7.45
C ILE A 178 -5.56 13.86 -6.86
N GLU A 179 -5.82 14.76 -5.91
CA GLU A 179 -4.76 15.46 -5.20
C GLU A 179 -3.80 14.50 -4.49
N LYS A 180 -2.56 14.96 -4.34
CA LYS A 180 -1.49 14.19 -3.70
C LYS A 180 -1.84 13.83 -2.25
N ALA A 181 -1.98 12.54 -1.98
CA ALA A 181 -2.10 11.96 -0.65
C ALA A 181 -1.44 10.56 -0.61
N LEU A 182 -1.32 9.96 0.56
CA LEU A 182 -0.86 8.57 0.69
C LEU A 182 -2.03 7.63 0.29
N LEU A 183 -1.74 6.58 -0.47
CA LEU A 183 -2.73 5.56 -0.81
C LEU A 183 -2.88 4.56 0.35
N GLU A 184 -4.08 4.07 0.64
CA GLU A 184 -4.23 2.92 1.55
C GLU A 184 -3.55 1.68 0.95
N ASP A 185 -3.63 1.51 -0.37
CA ASP A 185 -3.01 0.39 -1.10
C ASP A 185 -1.48 0.33 -0.92
N GLU A 186 -0.81 1.49 -0.74
CA GLU A 186 0.64 1.50 -0.56
C GLU A 186 1.10 1.18 0.87
N ILE A 187 0.19 1.21 1.84
CA ILE A 187 0.51 0.87 3.24
C ILE A 187 1.00 -0.57 3.33
N TRP A 188 0.39 -1.48 2.56
CA TRP A 188 0.75 -2.89 2.53
C TRP A 188 2.21 -3.13 2.16
N THR A 189 2.71 -2.47 1.12
CA THR A 189 4.10 -2.61 0.67
C THR A 189 5.06 -1.80 1.54
N ARG A 190 4.68 -0.58 1.96
CA ARG A 190 5.49 0.24 2.87
C ARG A 190 5.72 -0.45 4.22
N LEU A 191 4.70 -1.14 4.75
CA LEU A 191 4.80 -1.97 5.94
C LEU A 191 5.86 -3.05 5.78
N ARG A 192 5.90 -3.75 4.64
CA ARG A 192 6.91 -4.78 4.36
C ARG A 192 8.32 -4.23 4.22
N LEU A 193 8.45 -2.97 3.80
CA LEU A 193 9.73 -2.30 3.59
C LEU A 193 10.30 -1.74 4.89
N ASN A 194 9.50 -0.95 5.61
CA ASN A 194 9.85 -0.40 6.91
C ASN A 194 8.58 0.13 7.62
N PRO A 195 8.02 -0.60 8.59
CA PRO A 195 6.79 -0.18 9.27
C PRO A 195 6.97 1.06 10.14
N SER A 196 8.21 1.39 10.53
CA SER A 196 8.49 2.58 11.34
C SER A 196 8.38 3.90 10.57
N GLU A 197 8.36 3.84 9.24
CA GLU A 197 8.14 5.01 8.36
C GLU A 197 6.65 5.25 8.06
N LEU A 198 5.75 4.37 8.50
CA LEU A 198 4.32 4.59 8.32
C LEU A 198 3.87 5.80 9.16
N PRO A 199 3.10 6.73 8.59
CA PRO A 199 2.68 7.91 9.32
C PRO A 199 1.69 7.54 10.44
N THR A 200 1.79 8.23 11.58
CA THR A 200 0.85 8.08 12.70
C THR A 200 0.24 9.42 13.07
N GLY A 201 -0.84 9.41 13.85
CA GLY A 201 -1.63 10.61 14.15
C GLY A 201 -2.62 10.96 13.04
N LYS A 202 -2.98 12.24 12.91
CA LYS A 202 -3.94 12.71 11.91
C LYS A 202 -3.29 12.72 10.52
N ILE A 203 -3.91 12.03 9.57
CA ILE A 203 -3.42 11.88 8.20
C ILE A 203 -4.57 12.05 7.19
N LYS A 204 -4.22 12.18 5.92
CA LYS A 204 -5.16 12.05 4.79
C LYS A 204 -4.76 10.85 3.96
N LEU A 205 -5.72 9.98 3.64
CA LEU A 205 -5.52 8.78 2.86
C LEU A 205 -6.53 8.71 1.72
N ILE A 206 -6.07 8.30 0.54
CA ILE A 206 -6.98 7.82 -0.50
C ILE A 206 -7.30 6.36 -0.16
N PRO A 207 -8.57 5.99 0.09
CA PRO A 207 -8.96 4.62 0.42
C PRO A 207 -8.51 3.61 -0.64
N SER A 208 -8.43 2.33 -0.27
CA SER A 208 -8.01 1.31 -1.25
C SER A 208 -9.01 1.22 -2.38
N VAL A 209 -8.51 1.03 -3.61
CA VAL A 209 -9.37 0.96 -4.80
C VAL A 209 -10.44 -0.11 -4.65
N SER A 210 -10.06 -1.26 -4.05
CA SER A 210 -11.00 -2.36 -3.79
C SER A 210 -12.17 -1.97 -2.90
N ILE A 211 -11.92 -1.18 -1.85
CA ILE A 211 -12.96 -0.76 -0.90
C ILE A 211 -13.81 0.34 -1.49
N ALA A 212 -13.20 1.33 -2.14
CA ALA A 212 -13.95 2.37 -2.83
C ALA A 212 -14.93 1.76 -3.84
N ARG A 213 -14.50 0.74 -4.61
CA ARG A 213 -15.37 0.02 -5.54
C ARG A 213 -16.49 -0.75 -4.87
N LEU A 214 -16.17 -1.58 -3.88
CA LEU A 214 -17.20 -2.36 -3.17
C LEU A 214 -18.24 -1.48 -2.47
N ARG A 215 -17.83 -0.30 -2.01
CA ARG A 215 -18.69 0.66 -1.30
C ARG A 215 -19.26 1.76 -2.20
N LYS A 216 -18.98 1.73 -3.51
CA LYS A 216 -19.39 2.75 -4.49
C LYS A 216 -19.02 4.18 -4.06
N GLN A 217 -17.81 4.33 -3.54
CA GLN A 217 -17.25 5.61 -3.11
C GLN A 217 -16.38 6.21 -4.22
N LYS A 218 -16.52 7.52 -4.45
CA LYS A 218 -15.58 8.26 -5.27
C LYS A 218 -14.19 8.19 -4.66
N MET A 219 -13.16 8.05 -5.49
CA MET A 219 -11.78 8.01 -5.05
C MET A 219 -11.28 9.43 -4.76
N GLU A 220 -11.11 9.74 -3.48
CA GLU A 220 -10.55 11.00 -3.01
C GLU A 220 -9.88 10.82 -1.65
N ALA A 221 -9.10 11.82 -1.22
CA ALA A 221 -8.42 11.77 0.06
C ALA A 221 -9.39 12.01 1.22
N LEU A 222 -9.50 11.06 2.13
CA LEU A 222 -10.31 11.14 3.34
C LEU A 222 -9.42 11.39 4.57
N PRO A 223 -9.90 12.17 5.56
CA PRO A 223 -9.23 12.30 6.84
C PRO A 223 -9.29 10.98 7.62
N ALA A 224 -8.18 10.62 8.25
CA ALA A 224 -8.07 9.45 9.10
C ALA A 224 -7.09 9.69 10.25
N THR A 225 -7.13 8.82 11.25
CA THR A 225 -6.12 8.76 12.32
C THR A 225 -5.44 7.40 12.28
N ALA A 226 -4.11 7.38 12.22
CA ALA A 226 -3.33 6.15 12.19
C ALA A 226 -2.55 5.93 13.49
N THR A 227 -2.45 4.68 13.93
CA THR A 227 -1.69 4.28 15.11
C THR A 227 -0.87 3.01 14.82
N LEU A 228 0.34 2.95 15.36
CA LEU A 228 1.18 1.75 15.34
C LEU A 228 1.43 1.30 16.78
N THR A 229 0.94 0.12 17.16
CA THR A 229 1.06 -0.42 18.52
C THR A 229 1.47 -1.89 18.48
N ASP A 230 1.85 -2.44 19.63
CA ASP A 230 1.95 -3.90 19.77
C ASP A 230 0.54 -4.51 19.75
N TYR A 231 0.42 -5.71 19.17
CA TYR A 231 -0.85 -6.41 19.04
C TYR A 231 -1.20 -7.14 20.34
N ALA A 232 -2.30 -6.75 20.97
CA ALA A 232 -2.78 -7.36 22.21
C ALA A 232 -3.96 -8.36 22.01
N GLY A 233 -4.37 -8.61 20.76
CA GLY A 233 -5.51 -9.47 20.47
C GLY A 233 -5.18 -10.97 20.47
N LYS A 234 -6.22 -11.81 20.34
CA LYS A 234 -6.11 -13.29 20.31
C LYS A 234 -6.48 -13.92 18.95
N LYS A 235 -6.96 -13.12 18.00
CA LYS A 235 -7.45 -13.58 16.68
C LYS A 235 -6.35 -13.94 15.68
N PHE A 236 -5.13 -13.48 15.93
CA PHE A 236 -3.97 -13.64 15.07
C PHE A 236 -2.84 -14.20 15.91
N THR A 237 -2.05 -15.11 15.34
CA THR A 237 -0.95 -15.79 15.99
C THR A 237 0.36 -15.45 15.29
N GLY A 238 1.41 -15.23 16.06
CA GLY A 238 2.72 -14.84 15.53
C GLY A 238 3.66 -14.40 16.65
N LYS A 239 4.80 -13.80 16.32
CA LYS A 239 5.83 -13.40 17.29
C LYS A 239 5.96 -11.87 17.33
N MET A 240 5.95 -11.31 18.55
CA MET A 240 6.10 -9.86 18.75
C MET A 240 5.22 -9.05 17.78
N LEU A 241 3.95 -9.47 17.66
CA LEU A 241 3.05 -8.92 16.67
C LEU A 241 2.82 -7.43 16.92
N LYS A 242 2.74 -6.68 15.83
CA LYS A 242 2.36 -5.27 15.80
C LYS A 242 1.05 -5.10 15.05
N THR A 243 0.40 -3.96 15.26
CA THR A 243 -0.82 -3.57 14.56
C THR A 243 -0.72 -2.15 14.09
N TYR A 244 -0.95 -1.95 12.79
CA TYR A 244 -1.16 -0.64 12.21
C TYR A 244 -2.66 -0.44 11.97
N THR A 245 -3.25 0.49 12.71
CA THR A 245 -4.69 0.78 12.66
C THR A 245 -4.91 2.13 11.98
N ILE A 246 -5.92 2.19 11.12
CA ILE A 246 -6.38 3.39 10.43
C ILE A 246 -7.87 3.55 10.77
N GLN A 247 -8.20 4.61 11.50
CA GLN A 247 -9.57 5.02 11.76
C GLN A 247 -9.95 6.15 10.81
N TYR A 248 -10.82 5.86 9.84
CA TYR A 248 -11.38 6.86 8.95
C TYR A 248 -12.50 7.65 9.64
N ALA A 249 -12.73 8.87 9.15
CA ALA A 249 -13.83 9.72 9.63
C ALA A 249 -15.22 9.19 9.24
N ASP A 250 -15.32 8.29 8.25
CA ASP A 250 -16.57 7.64 7.83
C ASP A 250 -16.88 6.36 8.63
N GLU A 251 -16.36 6.28 9.87
CA GLU A 251 -16.49 5.17 10.81
C GLU A 251 -15.87 3.83 10.35
N ARG A 252 -15.19 3.80 9.20
CA ARG A 252 -14.42 2.63 8.79
C ARG A 252 -13.12 2.51 9.58
N GLN A 253 -12.79 1.30 10.00
CA GLN A 253 -11.53 1.00 10.69
C GLN A 253 -10.80 -0.18 10.02
N LEU A 254 -9.60 0.07 9.51
CA LEU A 254 -8.68 -0.97 9.03
C LEU A 254 -7.60 -1.23 10.08
N ALA A 255 -7.38 -2.49 10.44
CA ALA A 255 -6.29 -2.93 11.32
C ALA A 255 -5.48 -4.04 10.63
N ILE A 256 -4.21 -3.77 10.36
CA ILE A 256 -3.27 -4.71 9.73
C ILE A 256 -2.33 -5.26 10.81
N VAL A 257 -2.31 -6.57 10.99
CA VAL A 257 -1.51 -7.26 12.02
C VAL A 257 -0.34 -7.98 11.36
N PHE A 258 0.86 -7.76 11.87
CA PHE A 258 2.10 -8.23 11.26
C PHE A 258 3.20 -8.55 12.27
N GLU A 259 4.17 -9.36 11.87
CA GLU A 259 5.36 -9.68 12.67
C GLU A 259 6.22 -8.44 12.90
N GLY A 260 6.63 -8.17 14.14
CA GLY A 260 7.47 -7.01 14.45
C GLY A 260 8.87 -7.10 13.80
N ALA A 261 9.38 -8.32 13.60
CA ALA A 261 10.66 -8.57 12.94
C ALA A 261 10.53 -8.57 11.41
N PHE A 262 11.59 -8.17 10.71
CA PHE A 262 11.72 -8.35 9.27
C PHE A 262 11.53 -9.84 8.91
N PRO A 263 10.76 -10.20 7.86
CA PRO A 263 10.29 -9.39 6.74
C PRO A 263 8.93 -8.70 6.98
N HIS A 264 8.54 -8.49 8.24
CA HIS A 264 7.27 -7.88 8.63
C HIS A 264 6.06 -8.61 8.02
N GLN A 265 6.08 -9.94 8.12
CA GLN A 265 5.04 -10.78 7.55
C GLN A 265 3.67 -10.38 8.09
N ILE A 266 2.72 -10.16 7.18
CA ILE A 266 1.34 -9.85 7.53
C ILE A 266 0.65 -11.16 7.93
N VAL A 267 0.28 -11.27 9.21
CA VAL A 267 -0.42 -12.45 9.76
C VAL A 267 -1.93 -12.35 9.60
N GLY A 268 -2.45 -11.15 9.32
CA GLY A 268 -3.85 -10.95 8.97
C GLY A 268 -4.28 -9.50 9.09
N TRP A 269 -5.56 -9.26 8.83
CA TRP A 269 -6.16 -7.93 8.98
C TRP A 269 -7.65 -8.01 9.31
N GLU A 270 -8.18 -6.94 9.88
CA GLU A 270 -9.60 -6.68 10.06
C GLU A 270 -9.96 -5.35 9.40
N ASP A 271 -11.07 -5.29 8.68
CA ASP A 271 -11.61 -4.07 8.07
C ASP A 271 -13.10 -3.97 8.42
N THR A 272 -13.43 -3.05 9.33
CA THR A 272 -14.77 -2.88 9.87
C THR A 272 -15.43 -1.65 9.25
N TYR A 273 -16.62 -1.81 8.70
CA TYR A 273 -17.42 -0.71 8.17
C TYR A 273 -18.91 -1.09 8.15
N THR A 274 -19.76 -0.08 8.01
CA THR A 274 -21.21 -0.28 7.90
C THR A 274 -21.59 -0.70 6.48
N SER A 275 -22.32 -1.81 6.36
CA SER A 275 -22.90 -2.30 5.12
C SER A 275 -24.37 -2.65 5.35
N ARG A 276 -25.29 -2.03 4.58
CA ARG A 276 -26.75 -2.20 4.74
C ARG A 276 -27.22 -2.02 6.19
N GLY A 277 -26.72 -0.98 6.86
CA GLY A 277 -27.10 -0.64 8.23
C GLY A 277 -26.50 -1.54 9.33
N LYS A 278 -25.63 -2.49 8.98
CA LYS A 278 -24.95 -3.37 9.95
C LYS A 278 -23.46 -3.12 9.92
N ALA A 279 -22.85 -2.95 11.10
CA ALA A 279 -21.40 -2.96 11.24
C ALA A 279 -20.90 -4.39 11.00
N LEU A 280 -20.05 -4.57 9.99
CA LEU A 280 -19.46 -5.85 9.62
C LEU A 280 -17.94 -5.73 9.55
N THR A 281 -17.25 -6.80 9.94
CA THR A 281 -15.79 -6.87 9.91
C THR A 281 -15.35 -7.90 8.89
N THR A 282 -14.78 -7.44 7.77
CA THR A 282 -13.97 -8.30 6.92
C THR A 282 -12.74 -8.75 7.71
N ARG A 283 -12.43 -10.04 7.71
CA ARG A 283 -11.24 -10.59 8.38
C ARG A 283 -10.50 -11.54 7.45
N ALA A 284 -9.18 -11.41 7.39
CA ALA A 284 -8.34 -12.40 6.76
C ALA A 284 -7.26 -12.89 7.72
N VAL A 285 -7.10 -14.21 7.85
CA VAL A 285 -6.13 -14.85 8.76
C VAL A 285 -5.15 -15.67 7.94
N LEU A 286 -3.84 -15.48 8.16
CA LEU A 286 -2.79 -16.19 7.42
C LEU A 286 -2.93 -17.71 7.61
N LYS A 287 -2.99 -18.43 6.51
CA LYS A 287 -2.91 -19.90 6.47
C LYS A 287 -1.48 -20.37 6.36
N LYS A 288 -0.79 -19.88 5.34
CA LYS A 288 0.55 -20.35 4.97
C LYS A 288 1.25 -19.32 4.10
N SER A 289 2.58 -19.34 4.16
CA SER A 289 3.43 -18.53 3.31
C SER A 289 4.56 -19.37 2.73
N LEU A 290 4.97 -19.02 1.51
CA LEU A 290 5.98 -19.72 0.73
C LEU A 290 6.87 -18.71 0.00
N GLN A 291 8.19 -18.92 0.06
CA GLN A 291 9.16 -18.26 -0.80
C GLN A 291 9.38 -19.10 -2.07
N SER A 292 9.03 -18.57 -3.24
CA SER A 292 9.14 -19.31 -4.50
C SER A 292 9.35 -18.41 -5.71
N ASP A 293 10.14 -18.91 -6.66
CA ASP A 293 10.30 -18.43 -8.03
C ASP A 293 9.13 -18.92 -8.91
N TYR A 294 7.89 -18.64 -8.51
CA TYR A 294 6.68 -19.27 -9.07
C TYR A 294 6.51 -19.09 -10.59
N TRP A 295 7.12 -18.07 -11.19
CA TRP A 295 7.08 -17.85 -12.64
C TRP A 295 7.78 -18.96 -13.44
N ASN A 296 8.71 -19.71 -12.83
CA ASN A 296 9.32 -20.91 -13.42
C ASN A 296 8.49 -22.19 -13.17
N LYS A 297 7.35 -22.07 -12.47
CA LYS A 297 6.52 -23.19 -12.00
C LYS A 297 5.09 -23.09 -12.54
N ASN A 298 4.95 -22.75 -13.81
CA ASN A 298 3.68 -22.46 -14.48
C ASN A 298 3.11 -23.64 -15.30
N ALA A 299 3.82 -24.77 -15.35
CA ALA A 299 3.36 -25.99 -16.01
C ALA A 299 2.42 -26.83 -15.11
N PRO A 300 1.52 -27.67 -15.67
CA PRO A 300 0.54 -28.46 -14.90
C PRO A 300 1.14 -29.34 -13.80
N GLN A 301 2.36 -29.88 -14.00
CA GLN A 301 3.07 -30.69 -13.01
C GLN A 301 3.35 -29.96 -11.67
N PHE A 302 3.31 -28.63 -11.68
CA PHE A 302 3.51 -27.80 -10.49
C PHE A 302 2.20 -27.44 -9.77
N ALA A 303 1.04 -27.85 -10.28
CA ALA A 303 -0.25 -27.62 -9.64
C ALA A 303 -0.29 -28.03 -8.15
N PRO A 304 0.34 -29.14 -7.71
CA PRO A 304 0.38 -29.51 -6.28
C PRO A 304 1.04 -28.48 -5.36
N LEU A 305 1.81 -27.51 -5.88
CA LEU A 305 2.35 -26.41 -5.07
C LEU A 305 1.27 -25.52 -4.47
N ARG A 306 0.06 -25.52 -5.03
CA ARG A 306 -1.11 -24.84 -4.45
C ARG A 306 -1.48 -25.41 -3.08
N ASP A 307 -1.30 -26.72 -2.89
CA ASP A 307 -1.57 -27.39 -1.61
C ASP A 307 -0.61 -26.93 -0.52
N SER A 308 0.64 -26.59 -0.89
CA SER A 308 1.62 -25.98 0.01
C SER A 308 1.18 -24.60 0.51
N LEU A 309 0.23 -23.96 -0.18
CA LEU A 309 -0.43 -22.72 0.24
C LEU A 309 -1.83 -22.97 0.79
N ARG A 310 -2.29 -24.22 0.92
CA ARG A 310 -3.65 -24.55 1.38
C ARG A 310 -4.75 -23.79 0.62
N LEU A 311 -4.52 -23.56 -0.67
CA LEU A 311 -5.50 -22.96 -1.56
C LEU A 311 -6.45 -24.05 -2.06
N ARG A 312 -7.72 -23.71 -2.20
CA ARG A 312 -8.71 -24.59 -2.81
C ARG A 312 -8.70 -24.50 -4.34
#